data_AF-A0A0J9CEP0-F1
#
_entry.id   AF-A0A0J9CEP0-F1
#
_cell.length_a   1.000
_cell.length_b   1.000
_cell.length_c   1.000
_cell.angle_alpha   90.00
_cell.angle_beta   90.00
_cell.angle_gamma   90.00
#
_symmetry.space_group_name_H-M   'P 1'
#
loop_
_entity.id
_entity.type
_entity.pdbx_description
1 polymer ?
#
loop_
_entity_poly.entity_id
_entity_poly.type
_entity_poly.pdbx_seq_one_letter_code
_entity_poly.pdbx_strand_id
1 'polypeptide(L)'
;MDEILKQLTIEYLEAVEDRCSLLFQALNVKNKFELGPIMRQCQEPRKEFFVNGKRYEAYLHGRGCNVFDGQINIDWDFDAVGYGINPHLLSYYIEQSAPELHKLYPEARIKDEFEKALTTGELVKRCFLYYYV
;
A
#
# COMPACT_ATOMS: atom_id res chain seq x y z
N MET A 1 10.27 10.82 -13.32
CA MET A 1 10.02 9.35 -13.34
C MET A 1 9.39 8.96 -14.67
N ASP A 2 9.47 7.71 -15.11
CA ASP A 2 8.64 7.19 -16.21
C ASP A 2 7.13 7.45 -15.99
N GLU A 3 6.43 8.00 -16.98
CA GLU A 3 5.02 8.45 -16.81
C GLU A 3 4.04 7.29 -16.58
N ILE A 4 4.30 6.11 -17.15
CA ILE A 4 3.46 4.93 -16.91
C ILE A 4 3.65 4.45 -15.47
N LEU A 5 4.90 4.38 -14.99
CA LEU A 5 5.16 4.04 -13.59
C LEU A 5 4.55 5.05 -12.62
N LYS A 6 4.59 6.34 -12.98
CA LYS A 6 3.96 7.40 -12.21
C LYS A 6 2.46 7.16 -12.05
N GLN A 7 1.77 6.89 -13.17
CA GLN A 7 0.34 6.59 -13.19
C GLN A 7 0.01 5.34 -12.36
N LEU A 8 0.76 4.24 -12.55
CA LEU A 8 0.59 3.00 -11.76
C LEU A 8 0.79 3.24 -10.26
N THR A 9 1.73 4.12 -9.89
CA THR A 9 1.98 4.47 -8.48
C THR A 9 0.81 5.25 -7.88
N ILE A 10 0.20 6.16 -8.66
CA ILE A 10 -0.99 6.92 -8.23
C ILE A 10 -2.17 5.96 -8.02
N GLU A 11 -2.44 5.07 -8.98
CA GLU A 11 -3.50 4.06 -8.89
C GLU A 11 -3.32 3.13 -7.69
N TYR A 12 -2.08 2.72 -7.41
CA TYR A 12 -1.73 1.97 -6.21
C TYR A 12 -2.07 2.76 -4.92
N LEU A 13 -1.69 4.04 -4.84
CA LEU A 13 -1.97 4.87 -3.66
C LEU A 13 -3.47 5.11 -3.46
N GLU A 14 -4.24 5.31 -4.52
CA GLU A 14 -5.70 5.42 -4.48
C GLU A 14 -6.33 4.11 -3.97
N ALA A 15 -5.84 2.97 -4.45
CA ALA A 15 -6.29 1.65 -3.97
C ALA A 15 -5.95 1.44 -2.49
N VAL A 16 -4.77 1.89 -2.04
CA VAL A 16 -4.37 1.87 -0.63
C VAL A 16 -5.29 2.74 0.21
N GLU A 17 -5.58 3.96 -0.22
CA GLU A 17 -6.45 4.88 0.53
C GLU A 17 -7.87 4.34 0.67
N ASP A 18 -8.44 3.77 -0.39
CA ASP A 18 -9.75 3.14 -0.37
C ASP A 18 -9.80 1.95 0.60
N ARG A 19 -8.85 1.01 0.49
CA ARG A 19 -8.79 -0.17 1.37
C ARG A 19 -8.52 0.19 2.83
N CYS A 20 -7.68 1.20 3.06
CA CYS A 20 -7.41 1.73 4.39
C CYS A 20 -8.67 2.34 5.01
N SER A 21 -9.46 3.10 4.23
CA SER A 21 -10.71 3.70 4.69
C SER A 21 -11.76 2.64 5.07
N LEU A 22 -11.89 1.57 4.27
CA LEU A 22 -12.77 0.44 4.57
C LEU A 22 -12.36 -0.27 5.87
N LEU A 23 -11.05 -0.49 6.05
CA LEU A 23 -10.51 -1.10 7.26
C LEU A 23 -10.77 -0.23 8.49
N PHE A 24 -10.57 1.08 8.37
CA PHE A 24 -10.84 2.04 9.44
C PHE A 24 -12.31 2.05 9.85
N GLN A 25 -13.22 2.06 8.87
CA GLN A 25 -14.65 1.94 9.12
C GLN A 25 -14.99 0.65 9.86
N ALA A 26 -14.44 -0.49 9.41
CA ALA A 26 -14.71 -1.80 10.00
C ALA A 26 -14.15 -1.95 11.42
N LEU A 27 -13.03 -1.32 11.72
CA LEU A 27 -12.40 -1.32 13.05
C LEU A 27 -12.87 -0.18 13.95
N ASN A 28 -13.71 0.72 13.44
CA ASN A 28 -14.15 1.95 14.10
C ASN A 28 -12.97 2.77 14.65
N VAL A 29 -11.95 2.95 13.80
CA VAL A 29 -10.77 3.77 14.09
C VAL A 29 -10.68 4.93 13.10
N LYS A 30 -10.06 6.03 13.51
CA LYS A 30 -9.99 7.25 12.68
C LYS A 30 -8.74 7.34 11.82
N ASN A 31 -7.66 6.68 12.23
CA ASN A 31 -6.36 6.77 11.57
C ASN A 31 -5.45 5.61 11.99
N LYS A 32 -4.29 5.50 11.31
CA LYS A 32 -3.30 4.45 11.56
C LYS A 32 -2.74 4.41 13.00
N PHE A 33 -2.73 5.53 13.73
CA PHE A 33 -2.20 5.54 15.11
C PHE A 33 -3.11 4.78 16.06
N GLU A 34 -4.41 4.74 15.75
CA GLU A 34 -5.41 3.96 16.47
C GLU A 34 -5.39 2.46 16.10
N LEU A 35 -4.72 2.08 14.98
CA LEU A 35 -4.49 0.66 14.66
C LEU A 35 -3.47 0.00 15.59
N GLY A 36 -2.45 0.74 16.06
CA GLY A 36 -1.33 0.16 16.83
C GLY A 36 -1.74 -0.61 18.11
N PRO A 37 -2.70 -0.12 18.92
CA PRO A 37 -3.26 -0.89 20.03
C PRO A 37 -4.02 -2.14 19.57
N ILE A 38 -4.78 -2.06 18.47
CA ILE A 38 -5.52 -3.20 17.90
C ILE A 38 -4.55 -4.27 17.40
N MET A 39 -3.49 -3.87 16.70
CA MET A 39 -2.41 -4.76 16.24
C MET A 39 -1.77 -5.54 17.39
N ARG A 40 -1.60 -4.92 18.56
CA ARG A 40 -1.00 -5.57 19.73
C ARG A 40 -1.93 -6.55 20.44
N GLN A 41 -3.24 -6.42 20.24
CA GLN A 41 -4.26 -7.27 20.87
C GLN A 41 -4.74 -8.40 19.95
N CYS A 42 -4.62 -8.25 18.63
CA CYS A 42 -4.88 -9.30 17.67
C CYS A 42 -3.77 -10.36 17.71
N GLN A 43 -4.01 -11.46 18.42
CA GLN A 43 -3.16 -12.66 18.40
C GLN A 43 -3.30 -13.46 17.10
N GLU A 44 -4.34 -13.19 16.30
CA GLU A 44 -4.53 -13.78 14.99
C GLU A 44 -4.13 -12.80 13.87
N PRO A 45 -3.29 -13.23 12.92
CA PRO A 45 -2.75 -12.37 11.88
C PRO A 45 -3.83 -11.83 10.92
N ARG A 46 -4.86 -12.63 10.62
CA ARG A 46 -5.89 -12.32 9.62
C ARG A 46 -7.23 -12.07 10.27
N LYS A 47 -7.89 -10.97 9.90
CA LYS A 47 -9.21 -10.58 10.39
C LYS A 47 -10.16 -10.41 9.21
N GLU A 48 -11.27 -11.13 9.26
CA GLU A 48 -12.38 -10.90 8.33
C GLU A 48 -13.21 -9.71 8.78
N PHE A 49 -13.69 -8.94 7.81
CA PHE A 49 -14.65 -7.87 8.05
C PHE A 49 -15.59 -7.69 6.87
N PHE A 50 -16.73 -7.05 7.13
CA PHE A 50 -17.77 -6.82 6.15
C PHE A 50 -18.05 -5.32 6.04
N VAL A 51 -18.02 -4.81 4.80
CA VAL A 51 -18.46 -3.44 4.50
C VAL A 51 -19.48 -3.53 3.37
N ASN A 52 -20.67 -2.93 3.59
CA ASN A 52 -21.77 -2.92 2.61
C ASN A 52 -22.11 -4.32 2.05
N GLY A 53 -22.03 -5.37 2.89
CA GLY A 53 -22.32 -6.75 2.49
C GLY A 53 -21.21 -7.47 1.72
N LYS A 54 -20.08 -6.81 1.41
CA LYS A 54 -18.89 -7.45 0.83
C LYS A 54 -17.92 -7.87 1.94
N ARG A 55 -17.41 -9.12 1.84
CA ARG A 55 -16.38 -9.67 2.74
C ARG A 55 -15.00 -9.20 2.31
N TYR A 56 -14.17 -8.88 3.29
CA TYR A 56 -12.76 -8.55 3.14
C TYR A 56 -11.94 -9.32 4.19
N GLU A 57 -10.67 -9.56 3.88
CA GLU A 57 -9.69 -10.14 4.80
C GLU A 57 -8.56 -9.13 4.97
N ALA A 58 -8.28 -8.69 6.21
CA ALA A 58 -7.14 -7.84 6.51
C ALA A 58 -6.05 -8.64 7.23
N TYR A 59 -4.81 -8.40 6.85
CA TYR A 59 -3.62 -8.85 7.56
C TYR A 59 -2.81 -7.62 7.99
N LEU A 60 -2.62 -7.46 9.30
CA LEU A 60 -1.76 -6.40 9.83
C LEU A 60 -0.34 -6.93 9.97
N HIS A 61 0.64 -6.14 9.52
CA HIS A 61 2.06 -6.50 9.64
C HIS A 61 2.87 -5.35 10.22
N GLY A 62 4.12 -5.63 10.61
CA GLY A 62 4.91 -4.75 11.49
C GLY A 62 5.12 -3.32 10.97
N ARG A 63 4.89 -3.07 9.68
CA ARG A 63 5.02 -1.74 9.07
C ARG A 63 3.72 -1.24 8.44
N GLY A 64 2.66 -2.04 8.40
CA GLY A 64 1.62 -1.82 7.41
C GLY A 64 0.39 -2.72 7.56
N CYS A 65 -0.38 -2.76 6.48
CA CYS A 65 -1.53 -3.64 6.37
C CYS A 65 -1.67 -4.14 4.93
N ASN A 66 -2.19 -5.35 4.82
CA ASN A 66 -2.69 -5.94 3.60
C ASN A 66 -4.20 -6.12 3.73
N VAL A 67 -4.95 -5.83 2.66
CA VAL A 67 -6.38 -6.10 2.56
C VAL A 67 -6.67 -6.84 1.26
N PHE A 68 -7.31 -7.99 1.39
CA PHE A 68 -7.82 -8.82 0.31
C PHE A 68 -9.33 -8.68 0.19
N ASP A 69 -9.83 -8.50 -1.02
CA ASP A 69 -11.26 -8.32 -1.28
C ASP A 69 -11.92 -9.50 -2.03
N GLY A 70 -11.19 -10.61 -2.16
CA GLY A 70 -11.58 -11.77 -2.96
C GLY A 70 -10.96 -11.80 -4.37
N GLN A 71 -10.40 -10.69 -4.85
CA GLN A 71 -9.79 -10.59 -6.17
C GLN A 71 -8.34 -10.08 -6.10
N ILE A 72 -8.11 -8.99 -5.37
CA ILE A 72 -6.83 -8.29 -5.32
C ILE A 72 -6.38 -8.08 -3.89
N ASN A 73 -5.08 -8.27 -3.68
CA ASN A 73 -4.37 -7.95 -2.45
C ASN A 73 -3.75 -6.57 -2.57
N ILE A 74 -4.21 -5.62 -1.77
CA ILE A 74 -3.58 -4.32 -1.62
C ILE A 74 -2.78 -4.35 -0.32
N ASP A 75 -1.46 -4.28 -0.45
CA ASP A 75 -0.51 -4.26 0.67
C ASP A 75 0.24 -2.95 0.68
N TRP A 76 0.40 -2.33 1.85
CA TRP A 76 1.11 -1.07 1.99
C TRP A 76 1.83 -0.94 3.33
N ASP A 77 2.88 -0.13 3.33
CA ASP A 77 3.60 0.29 4.53
C ASP A 77 3.14 1.69 4.97
N PHE A 78 3.07 1.92 6.28
CA PHE A 78 2.86 3.21 6.91
C PHE A 78 4.19 3.79 7.43
N ASP A 79 4.32 5.12 7.39
CA ASP A 79 5.19 5.88 8.31
C ASP A 79 4.35 6.98 8.96
N ALA A 80 4.88 7.75 9.91
CA ALA A 80 4.18 8.80 10.63
C ALA A 80 3.47 9.81 9.71
N VAL A 81 3.98 10.06 8.50
CA VAL A 81 3.44 11.04 7.54
C VAL A 81 2.31 10.52 6.65
N GLY A 82 2.21 9.22 6.37
CA GLY A 82 1.18 8.72 5.45
C GLY A 82 1.38 7.28 5.01
N TYR A 83 0.85 6.95 3.84
CA TYR A 83 1.09 5.71 3.12
C TYR A 83 2.41 5.85 2.35
N GLY A 84 3.40 5.04 2.70
CA GLY A 84 4.68 5.03 2.01
C GLY A 84 4.68 4.05 0.86
N ILE A 85 5.32 4.44 -0.24
CA ILE A 85 5.46 3.57 -1.39
C ILE A 85 6.67 2.67 -1.15
N ASN A 86 6.43 1.36 -1.12
CA ASN A 86 7.46 0.34 -1.12
C ASN A 86 7.55 -0.26 -2.54
N PRO A 87 8.70 -0.17 -3.24
CA PRO A 87 8.84 -0.69 -4.60
C PRO A 87 8.45 -2.15 -4.76
N HIS A 88 8.68 -2.98 -3.73
CA HIS A 88 8.28 -4.38 -3.73
C HIS A 88 6.75 -4.53 -3.77
N LEU A 89 6.06 -3.80 -2.89
CA LEU A 89 4.59 -3.83 -2.79
C LEU A 89 3.93 -3.25 -4.04
N LEU A 90 4.50 -2.19 -4.61
CA LEU A 90 4.04 -1.64 -5.89
C LEU A 90 4.25 -2.64 -7.05
N SER A 91 5.41 -3.30 -7.11
CA SER A 91 5.67 -4.34 -8.12
C SER A 91 4.65 -5.48 -8.03
N TYR A 92 4.28 -5.88 -6.82
CA TYR A 92 3.29 -6.92 -6.55
C TYR A 92 1.85 -6.46 -6.87
N TYR A 93 1.54 -5.19 -6.62
CA TYR A 93 0.28 -4.60 -7.09
C TYR A 93 0.17 -4.65 -8.61
N ILE A 94 1.21 -4.20 -9.33
CA ILE A 94 1.26 -4.21 -10.81
C ILE A 94 1.12 -5.64 -11.34
N GLU A 95 1.73 -6.64 -10.68
CA GLU A 95 1.57 -8.05 -11.06
C GLU A 95 0.11 -8.50 -11.07
N GLN A 96 -0.69 -8.01 -10.11
CA GLN A 96 -2.10 -8.38 -9.97
C GLN A 96 -3.03 -7.52 -10.85
N SER A 97 -2.76 -6.21 -10.96
CA SER A 97 -3.66 -5.25 -11.62
C SER A 97 -3.38 -5.06 -13.11
N ALA A 98 -2.11 -5.16 -13.52
CA ALA A 98 -1.64 -5.01 -14.90
C ALA A 98 -0.51 -6.02 -15.22
N PRO A 99 -0.82 -7.33 -15.28
CA PRO A 99 0.20 -8.39 -15.41
C PRO A 99 1.13 -8.23 -16.62
N GLU A 100 0.63 -7.65 -17.71
CA GLU A 100 1.39 -7.35 -18.93
C GLU A 100 2.48 -6.29 -18.71
N LEU A 101 2.28 -5.37 -17.77
CA LEU A 101 3.22 -4.31 -17.41
C LEU A 101 4.22 -4.77 -16.34
N HIS A 102 3.93 -5.82 -15.58
CA HIS A 102 4.83 -6.30 -14.52
C HIS A 102 6.24 -6.64 -15.03
N LYS A 103 6.36 -7.24 -16.22
CA LYS A 103 7.66 -7.52 -16.85
C LYS A 103 8.47 -6.25 -17.14
N LEU A 104 7.79 -5.13 -17.37
CA LEU A 104 8.42 -3.84 -17.59
C LEU A 104 8.79 -3.18 -16.27
N TYR A 105 8.04 -3.41 -15.19
CA TYR A 105 8.26 -2.78 -13.89
C TYR A 105 8.50 -3.80 -12.77
N PRO A 106 9.59 -4.60 -12.84
CA PRO A 106 10.03 -5.35 -11.68
C PRO A 106 10.53 -4.41 -10.58
N GLU A 107 10.49 -4.86 -9.32
CA GLU A 107 10.93 -4.08 -8.14
C GLU A 107 12.23 -3.32 -8.36
N ALA A 108 13.26 -3.96 -8.93
CA ALA A 108 14.56 -3.33 -9.16
C ALA A 108 14.46 -2.09 -10.06
N ARG A 109 13.68 -2.17 -11.14
CA ARG A 109 13.48 -1.04 -12.05
C ARG A 109 12.64 0.06 -11.40
N ILE A 110 11.60 -0.30 -10.65
CA ILE A 110 10.79 0.67 -9.90
C ILE A 110 11.69 1.45 -8.94
N LYS A 111 12.54 0.75 -8.21
CA LYS A 111 13.49 1.36 -7.29
C LYS A 111 14.44 2.31 -8.01
N ASP A 112 15.02 1.92 -9.14
CA ASP A 112 15.91 2.78 -9.93
C ASP A 112 15.21 4.06 -10.41
N GLU A 113 13.96 3.95 -10.87
CA GLU A 113 13.15 5.11 -11.28
C GLU A 113 12.81 6.03 -10.11
N PHE A 114 12.51 5.46 -8.94
CA PHE A 114 12.25 6.24 -7.73
C PHE A 114 13.50 6.95 -7.22
N GLU A 115 14.66 6.29 -7.21
CA GLU A 115 15.93 6.92 -6.83
C GLU A 115 16.29 8.07 -7.80
N LYS A 116 16.00 7.95 -9.10
CA LYS A 116 16.12 9.07 -10.04
C LYS A 116 15.15 10.21 -9.69
N ALA A 117 13.91 9.90 -9.36
CA ALA A 117 12.89 10.88 -8.98
C ALA A 117 13.22 11.62 -7.66
N LEU A 118 14.04 11.03 -6.78
CA LEU A 118 14.59 11.74 -5.63
C LEU A 118 15.51 12.89 -6.06
N THR A 119 16.31 12.70 -7.11
CA THR A 119 17.25 13.72 -7.59
C THR A 119 16.55 14.94 -8.21
N THR A 120 15.34 14.75 -8.72
CA THR A 120 14.51 15.80 -9.29
C THR A 120 13.56 16.44 -8.27
N GLY A 121 13.52 15.91 -7.04
CA GLY A 121 12.59 16.37 -5.99
C GLY A 121 11.13 15.99 -6.25
N GLU A 122 10.85 15.09 -7.18
CA GLU A 122 9.49 14.58 -7.44
C GLU A 122 9.04 13.64 -6.31
N LEU A 123 9.99 12.90 -5.74
CA LEU A 123 9.79 12.06 -4.57
C LEU A 123 10.70 12.50 -3.43
N VAL A 124 10.30 12.19 -2.20
CA VAL A 124 11.16 12.17 -1.01
C VAL A 124 11.22 10.76 -0.42
N LYS A 125 12.35 10.45 0.22
CA LYS A 125 12.57 9.17 0.89
C LYS A 125 12.62 9.35 2.40
N ARG A 126 11.81 8.57 3.12
CA ARG A 126 11.76 8.58 4.59
C ARG A 126 11.50 7.16 5.10
N CYS A 127 12.25 6.74 6.12
CA CYS A 127 12.09 5.41 6.74
C CYS A 127 12.07 4.25 5.71
N PHE A 128 12.93 4.33 4.69
CA PHE A 128 13.03 3.38 3.58
C PHE A 128 11.84 3.33 2.61
N LEU A 129 10.89 4.26 2.72
CA LEU A 129 9.71 4.40 1.85
C LEU A 129 9.80 5.68 1.02
N TYR A 130 9.10 5.71 -0.12
CA TYR A 130 9.02 6.85 -1.02
C TYR A 130 7.67 7.54 -0.91
N TYR A 131 7.66 8.85 -1.12
CA TYR A 131 6.46 9.69 -1.05
C TYR A 131 6.52 10.75 -2.15
N TYR A 132 5.39 11.02 -2.80
CA TYR A 132 5.26 12.20 -3.64
C TYR A 132 5.34 13.48 -2.81
N VAL A 133 5.99 14.50 -3.38
CA VAL A 133 6.11 15.85 -2.81
C VAL A 133 4.91 16.70 -3.19
#